data_AF-A0A7W0Y6R2-F1
#
_entry.id   AF-A0A7W0Y6R2-F1
#
_cell.length_a   1.000
_cell.length_b   1.000
_cell.length_c   1.000
_cell.angle_alpha   90.00
_cell.angle_beta   90.00
_cell.angle_gamma   90.00
#
_symmetry.space_group_name_H-M   'P 1'
#
loop_
_entity.id
_entity.type
_entity.pdbx_description
1 polymer ?
#
loop_
_entity_poly.entity_id
_entity_poly.type
_entity_poly.pdbx_seq_one_letter_code
_entity_poly.pdbx_strand_id
1 'polypeptide(L)'
;MSRHWLVSAAAVIVASCGSNYVYVPEGATSWSQGQPVTRIQIPPEEPKGEVRAASVGLTRLQVAGGRQPDLDVIHIRLTIHNDSDRRPWVVDTREQLLEIPGEGRSRPIFVNSDRDSMPTISIGARDKRVIDLYYPLPSTVTRESELTRFELLWQVQTGDRMIAQRTAFDRATLEAEPSYGLYAGWGPYWWHDPFYSSQFGFVHHRPISIHSPSRVIVGHRR
;
A
#
# COMPACT_ATOMS: atom_id res chain seq x y z
N MET A 1 22.79 16.43 33.31
CA MET A 1 22.43 15.04 32.94
C MET A 1 21.38 15.10 31.83
N SER A 2 21.81 15.17 30.58
CA SER A 2 20.94 15.21 29.40
C SER A 2 20.82 13.79 28.82
N ARG A 3 19.62 13.20 28.89
CA ARG A 3 19.31 11.92 28.24
C ARG A 3 19.10 12.17 26.75
N HIS A 4 20.11 11.86 25.94
CA HIS A 4 19.95 11.72 24.50
C HIS A 4 19.18 10.42 24.22
N TRP A 5 17.99 10.55 23.66
CA TRP A 5 17.25 9.42 23.11
C TRP A 5 17.92 9.03 21.79
N LEU A 6 18.52 7.83 21.74
CA LEU A 6 18.97 7.20 20.51
C LEU A 6 17.73 6.83 19.69
N VAL A 7 17.50 7.56 18.61
CA VAL A 7 16.54 7.18 17.56
C VAL A 7 17.21 6.06 16.75
N SER A 8 16.79 4.82 16.99
CA SER A 8 17.26 3.67 16.23
C SER A 8 16.67 3.71 14.81
N ALA A 9 17.53 3.89 13.81
CA ALA A 9 17.15 3.73 12.41
C ALA A 9 16.94 2.22 12.12
N ALA A 10 15.72 1.83 11.78
CA ALA A 10 15.45 0.50 11.25
C ALA A 10 15.88 0.46 9.78
N ALA A 11 16.92 -0.32 9.47
CA ALA A 11 17.32 -0.60 8.10
C ALA A 11 16.59 -1.86 7.62
N VAL A 12 15.74 -1.73 6.60
CA VAL A 12 15.07 -2.86 5.94
C VAL A 12 15.91 -3.27 4.73
N ILE A 13 16.36 -4.52 4.70
CA ILE A 13 17.02 -5.12 3.53
C ILE A 13 15.97 -5.97 2.81
N VAL A 14 15.77 -5.72 1.51
CA VAL A 14 14.86 -6.48 0.66
C VAL A 14 15.68 -7.31 -0.33
N ALA A 15 15.38 -8.60 -0.40
CA ALA A 15 15.79 -9.45 -1.51
C ALA A 15 14.57 -9.66 -2.43
N SER A 16 14.62 -9.13 -3.65
CA SER A 16 13.64 -9.48 -4.69
C SER A 16 14.15 -10.69 -5.45
N CYS A 17 13.44 -11.81 -5.40
CA CYS A 17 13.63 -12.85 -6.41
C CYS A 17 13.18 -12.29 -7.77
N GLY A 18 13.94 -12.58 -8.84
CA GLY A 18 13.55 -12.22 -10.20
C GLY A 18 12.21 -12.87 -10.54
N SER A 19 11.18 -12.06 -10.71
CA SER A 19 9.85 -12.51 -11.05
C SER A 19 9.57 -12.23 -12.53
N ASN A 20 9.13 -13.24 -13.28
CA ASN A 20 8.71 -13.12 -14.69
C ASN A 20 7.38 -12.35 -14.87
N TYR A 21 6.97 -11.53 -13.89
CA TYR A 21 5.70 -10.82 -13.92
C TYR A 21 5.81 -9.44 -13.27
N VAL A 22 4.86 -8.57 -13.61
CA VAL A 22 4.68 -7.24 -13.04
C VAL A 22 3.19 -7.00 -12.78
N TYR A 23 2.88 -6.12 -11.84
CA TYR A 23 1.51 -5.64 -11.64
C TYR A 23 1.34 -4.31 -12.37
N VAL A 24 0.50 -4.32 -13.41
CA VAL A 24 0.25 -3.16 -14.27
C VAL A 24 -0.95 -2.39 -13.72
N PRO A 25 -0.81 -1.11 -13.34
CA PRO A 25 -1.95 -0.30 -12.96
C PRO A 25 -2.84 -0.03 -14.18
N GLU A 26 -4.15 0.03 -13.96
CA GLU A 26 -5.10 0.48 -14.95
C GLU A 26 -4.75 1.88 -15.45
N GLY A 27 -4.77 2.06 -16.77
CA GLY A 27 -4.38 3.32 -17.41
C GLY A 27 -2.88 3.61 -17.35
N ALA A 28 -2.03 2.59 -17.15
CA ALA A 28 -0.58 2.75 -17.26
C ALA A 28 -0.20 3.36 -18.63
N THR A 29 0.45 4.53 -18.60
CA THR A 29 0.88 5.26 -19.81
C THR A 29 2.38 5.43 -19.90
N SER A 30 3.12 5.05 -18.85
CA SER A 30 4.56 5.28 -18.77
C SER A 30 5.24 4.29 -17.84
N TRP A 31 6.57 4.28 -17.87
CA TRP A 31 7.40 3.51 -16.96
C TRP A 31 8.21 4.43 -16.06
N SER A 32 8.42 4.03 -14.80
CA SER A 32 9.31 4.72 -13.86
C SER A 32 10.03 3.70 -13.00
N GLN A 33 11.36 3.77 -12.95
CA GLN A 33 12.20 2.85 -12.17
C GLN A 33 11.89 1.36 -12.44
N GLY A 34 11.62 1.01 -13.71
CA GLY A 34 11.30 -0.35 -14.11
C GLY A 34 9.85 -0.79 -13.84
N GLN A 35 8.98 0.09 -13.33
CA GLN A 35 7.58 -0.22 -13.05
C GLN A 35 6.63 0.54 -14.00
N PRO A 36 5.55 -0.11 -14.50
CA PRO A 36 4.44 0.57 -15.14
C PRO A 36 3.76 1.55 -14.17
N VAL A 37 3.44 2.74 -14.66
CA VAL A 37 2.88 3.83 -13.86
C VAL A 37 1.65 4.40 -14.55
N THR A 38 0.56 4.51 -13.79
CA THR A 38 -0.60 5.31 -14.16
C THR A 38 -0.47 6.72 -13.58
N ARG A 39 -0.99 7.72 -14.29
CA ARG A 39 -0.97 9.13 -13.89
C ARG A 39 -2.39 9.66 -13.87
N ILE A 40 -2.81 10.15 -12.72
CA ILE A 40 -4.13 10.74 -12.52
C ILE A 40 -3.96 12.22 -12.20
N GLN A 41 -4.58 13.09 -13.01
CA GLN A 41 -4.63 14.53 -12.76
C GLN A 41 -5.62 14.86 -11.62
N ILE A 42 -5.24 15.79 -10.74
CA ILE A 42 -5.98 16.11 -9.51
C ILE A 42 -6.21 17.63 -9.36
N PRO A 43 -7.46 18.08 -9.18
CA PRO A 43 -8.70 17.35 -9.50
C PRO A 43 -8.83 17.12 -11.02
N PRO A 44 -9.63 16.12 -11.48
CA PRO A 44 -9.72 15.80 -12.91
C PRO A 44 -10.27 16.92 -13.79
N GLU A 45 -11.18 17.74 -13.27
CA GLU A 45 -11.84 18.82 -14.03
C GLU A 45 -10.99 20.10 -14.15
N GLU A 46 -10.08 20.33 -13.21
CA GLU A 46 -9.21 21.50 -13.18
C GLU A 46 -7.87 21.07 -12.56
N PRO A 47 -6.98 20.41 -13.31
CA PRO A 47 -5.76 19.85 -12.76
C PRO A 47 -4.87 20.90 -12.10
N LYS A 48 -4.58 20.68 -10.81
CA LYS A 48 -3.64 21.48 -10.00
C LYS A 48 -2.40 20.67 -9.59
N GLY A 49 -2.33 19.42 -9.99
CA GLY A 49 -1.26 18.48 -9.73
C GLY A 49 -1.69 17.07 -10.12
N GLU A 50 -1.01 16.05 -9.59
CA GLU A 50 -1.25 14.67 -9.99
C GLU A 50 -0.89 13.64 -8.91
N VAL A 51 -1.49 12.46 -9.04
CA VAL A 51 -1.13 11.24 -8.33
C VAL A 51 -0.58 10.25 -9.36
N ARG A 52 0.60 9.70 -9.07
CA ARG A 52 1.18 8.59 -9.82
C ARG A 52 1.16 7.35 -8.95
N ALA A 53 0.67 6.24 -9.49
CA ALA A 53 0.60 4.97 -8.78
C ALA A 53 1.35 3.89 -9.56
N ALA A 54 2.16 3.12 -8.84
CA ALA A 54 2.93 2.00 -9.36
C ALA A 54 2.98 0.89 -8.30
N SER A 55 3.00 -0.37 -8.75
CA SER A 55 3.30 -1.50 -7.87
C SER A 55 4.77 -1.85 -8.04
N VAL A 56 5.51 -2.00 -6.95
CA VAL A 56 6.87 -2.56 -6.98
C VAL A 56 6.83 -4.09 -7.02
N GLY A 57 5.72 -4.67 -6.56
CA GLY A 57 5.46 -6.11 -6.58
C GLY A 57 5.36 -6.69 -5.18
N LEU A 58 5.55 -8.01 -5.11
CA LEU A 58 5.68 -8.71 -3.85
C LEU A 58 7.11 -8.57 -3.35
N THR A 59 7.25 -8.24 -2.07
CA THR A 59 8.55 -8.04 -1.44
C THR A 59 8.55 -8.62 -0.04
N ARG A 60 9.74 -8.96 0.43
CA ARG A 60 9.95 -9.47 1.79
C ARG A 60 10.60 -8.39 2.63
N LEU A 61 9.88 -7.93 3.65
CA LEU A 61 10.42 -7.00 4.64
C LEU A 61 11.13 -7.77 5.74
N GLN A 62 12.40 -7.44 5.95
CA GLN A 62 13.18 -7.90 7.08
C GLN A 62 13.21 -6.83 8.16
N VAL A 63 12.70 -7.16 9.35
CA VAL A 63 12.74 -6.23 10.49
C VAL A 63 14.12 -6.32 11.15
N ALA A 64 14.84 -5.21 11.17
CA ALA A 64 16.15 -5.12 11.81
C ALA A 64 16.08 -5.56 13.28
N GLY A 65 16.93 -6.52 13.68
CA GLY A 65 16.98 -7.08 15.03
C GLY A 65 16.52 -8.54 15.17
N GLY A 66 16.13 -9.20 14.07
CA GLY A 66 16.09 -10.66 13.92
C GLY A 66 15.11 -11.43 14.82
N ARG A 67 14.23 -10.73 15.54
CA ARG A 67 13.25 -11.33 16.47
C ARG A 67 11.85 -11.48 15.89
N GLN A 68 11.57 -10.84 14.75
CA GLN A 68 10.30 -10.95 14.05
C GLN A 68 10.51 -11.74 12.74
N PRO A 69 9.55 -12.58 12.35
CA PRO A 69 9.61 -13.27 11.07
C PRO A 69 9.62 -12.25 9.93
N ASP A 70 10.32 -12.58 8.86
CA ASP A 70 10.22 -11.87 7.59
C ASP A 70 8.76 -11.80 7.15
N LEU A 71 8.37 -10.66 6.60
CA LEU A 71 6.98 -10.40 6.23
C LEU A 71 6.86 -10.20 4.72
N ASP A 72 6.11 -11.08 4.09
CA ASP A 72 5.75 -10.94 2.68
C ASP A 72 4.65 -9.87 2.55
N VAL A 73 4.92 -8.87 1.72
CA VAL A 73 4.06 -7.70 1.56
C VAL A 73 3.87 -7.35 0.09
N ILE A 74 2.74 -6.70 -0.20
CA ILE A 74 2.51 -6.01 -1.45
C ILE A 74 3.04 -4.58 -1.29
N HIS A 75 3.99 -4.19 -2.15
CA HIS A 75 4.59 -2.85 -2.12
C HIS A 75 4.04 -1.98 -3.26
N ILE A 76 3.38 -0.90 -2.88
CA ILE A 76 2.83 0.11 -3.78
C ILE A 76 3.55 1.44 -3.54
N ARG A 77 3.92 2.13 -4.61
CA ARG A 77 4.44 3.50 -4.56
C ARG A 77 3.39 4.49 -5.06
N LEU A 78 3.08 5.46 -4.23
CA LEU A 78 2.39 6.69 -4.61
C LEU A 78 3.41 7.83 -4.73
N THR A 79 3.34 8.58 -5.82
CA THR A 79 4.02 9.88 -5.96
C THR A 79 2.98 10.94 -6.18
N ILE A 80 2.91 11.91 -5.28
CA ILE A 80 1.85 12.93 -5.29
C ILE A 80 2.50 14.29 -5.45
N HIS A 81 2.06 15.01 -6.47
CA HIS A 81 2.53 16.34 -6.84
C HIS A 81 1.40 17.34 -6.64
N ASN A 82 1.66 18.40 -5.88
CA ASN A 82 0.82 19.59 -5.91
C ASN A 82 1.57 20.65 -6.71
N ASP A 83 1.21 20.85 -7.98
CA ASP A 83 1.95 21.70 -8.91
C ASP A 83 1.57 23.18 -8.78
N SER A 84 0.30 23.48 -8.54
CA SER A 84 -0.23 24.85 -8.60
C SER A 84 -1.25 25.24 -7.52
N ASP A 85 -1.77 24.30 -6.71
CA ASP A 85 -2.68 24.66 -5.61
C ASP A 85 -1.88 25.34 -4.49
N ARG A 86 -2.30 26.55 -4.12
CA ARG A 86 -1.66 27.32 -3.05
C ARG A 86 -1.92 26.75 -1.66
N ARG A 87 -3.03 26.02 -1.49
CA ARG A 87 -3.30 25.31 -0.24
C ARG A 87 -2.56 23.97 -0.24
N PRO A 88 -1.96 23.57 0.89
CA PRO A 88 -1.30 22.29 0.97
C PRO A 88 -2.31 21.15 0.79
N TRP A 89 -1.91 20.10 0.08
CA TRP A 89 -2.65 18.86 0.06
C TRP A 89 -2.27 18.01 1.27
N VAL A 90 -3.18 17.17 1.72
CA VAL A 90 -3.00 16.31 2.89
C VAL A 90 -3.34 14.87 2.52
N VAL A 91 -2.46 13.96 2.93
CA VAL A 91 -2.62 12.52 2.75
C VAL A 91 -2.51 11.88 4.12
N ASP A 92 -3.59 11.20 4.54
CA ASP A 92 -3.53 10.28 5.67
C ASP A 92 -3.20 8.89 5.15
N THR A 93 -2.03 8.36 5.50
CA THR A 93 -1.57 7.07 4.98
C THR A 93 -2.40 5.90 5.49
N ARG A 94 -3.18 6.08 6.57
CA ARG A 94 -4.08 5.07 7.13
C ARG A 94 -5.38 4.93 6.34
N GLU A 95 -5.69 5.92 5.49
CA GLU A 95 -6.87 5.96 4.63
C GLU A 95 -6.55 5.53 3.19
N GLN A 96 -5.32 5.08 2.93
CA GLN A 96 -4.91 4.41 1.70
C GLN A 96 -5.10 2.91 1.95
N LEU A 97 -6.08 2.31 1.29
CA LEU A 97 -6.45 0.92 1.54
C LEU A 97 -6.11 0.07 0.32
N LEU A 98 -5.69 -1.16 0.57
CA LEU A 98 -5.61 -2.20 -0.44
C LEU A 98 -6.87 -3.06 -0.35
N GLU A 99 -7.50 -3.33 -1.48
CA GLU A 99 -8.55 -4.34 -1.61
C GLU A 99 -8.07 -5.49 -2.50
N ILE A 100 -8.24 -6.72 -2.02
CA ILE A 100 -8.02 -7.92 -2.83
C ILE A 100 -9.38 -8.61 -2.98
N PRO A 101 -9.85 -8.85 -4.23
CA PRO A 101 -11.13 -9.52 -4.45
C PRO A 101 -11.19 -10.87 -3.73
N GLY A 102 -12.25 -11.10 -2.94
CA GLY A 102 -12.43 -12.30 -2.12
C GLY A 102 -11.74 -12.25 -0.74
N GLU A 103 -10.69 -11.45 -0.59
CA GLU A 103 -9.90 -11.35 0.65
C GLU A 103 -10.25 -10.11 1.48
N GLY A 104 -10.89 -9.10 0.89
CA GLY A 104 -11.33 -7.91 1.61
C GLY A 104 -10.27 -6.80 1.60
N ARG A 105 -10.24 -5.96 2.64
CA ARG A 105 -9.44 -4.73 2.68
C ARG A 105 -8.38 -4.72 3.77
N SER A 106 -7.21 -4.17 3.46
CA SER A 106 -6.12 -3.94 4.41
C SER A 106 -5.68 -2.48 4.43
N ARG A 107 -5.23 -2.03 5.60
CA ARG A 107 -4.40 -0.83 5.75
C ARG A 107 -2.92 -1.17 5.48
N PRO A 108 -2.06 -0.18 5.19
CA PRO A 108 -0.62 -0.42 5.13
C PRO A 108 -0.11 -0.69 6.54
N ILE A 109 0.71 -1.71 6.67
CA ILE A 109 1.36 -2.10 7.94
C ILE A 109 2.67 -1.36 8.15
N PHE A 110 3.34 -1.00 7.05
CA PHE A 110 4.46 -0.10 7.02
C PHE A 110 4.23 0.95 5.95
N VAL A 111 4.77 2.12 6.20
CA VAL A 111 4.85 3.19 5.23
C VAL A 111 6.22 3.84 5.31
N ASN A 112 6.83 4.08 4.16
CA ASN A 112 8.05 4.84 4.04
C ASN A 112 7.79 6.11 3.21
N SER A 113 8.42 7.21 3.61
CA SER A 113 8.30 8.47 2.87
C SER A 113 9.58 9.28 2.94
N ASP A 114 9.71 10.23 2.02
CA ASP A 114 10.76 11.23 1.97
C ASP A 114 10.63 12.32 3.06
N ARG A 115 9.60 12.25 3.92
CA ARG A 115 9.36 13.20 5.00
C ARG A 115 8.93 12.57 6.34
N ASP A 116 9.40 13.14 7.44
CA ASP A 116 9.04 12.78 8.82
C ASP A 116 7.74 13.49 9.27
N SER A 117 6.61 13.12 8.69
CA SER A 117 5.31 13.69 9.07
C SER A 117 4.20 12.65 9.15
N MET A 118 4.56 11.39 9.38
CA MET A 118 3.61 10.29 9.36
C MET A 118 2.73 10.24 10.62
N PRO A 119 1.45 9.81 10.52
CA PRO A 119 0.80 9.24 9.33
C PRO A 119 0.15 10.28 8.38
N THR A 120 0.25 11.57 8.68
CA THR A 120 -0.44 12.64 7.91
C THR A 120 0.56 13.53 7.18
N ILE A 121 0.77 13.25 5.90
CA ILE A 121 1.73 13.96 5.06
C ILE A 121 1.08 15.22 4.46
N SER A 122 1.72 16.37 4.66
CA SER A 122 1.37 17.63 4.00
C SER A 122 2.28 17.89 2.79
N ILE A 123 1.66 18.25 1.66
CA ILE A 123 2.30 18.50 0.37
C ILE A 123 2.02 19.95 -0.02
N GLY A 124 3.04 20.80 0.07
CA GLY A 124 2.91 22.23 -0.22
C GLY A 124 2.68 22.54 -1.70
N ALA A 125 2.51 23.81 -2.04
CA ALA A 125 2.49 24.23 -3.44
C ALA A 125 3.87 23.97 -4.10
N ARG A 126 3.86 23.47 -5.34
CA ARG A 126 5.06 23.06 -6.11
C ARG A 126 5.90 21.99 -5.41
N ASP A 127 5.26 21.18 -4.59
CA ASP A 127 5.88 20.17 -3.77
C ASP A 127 5.50 18.78 -4.26
N LYS A 128 6.34 17.80 -3.95
CA LYS A 128 6.18 16.41 -4.32
C LYS A 128 6.51 15.51 -3.14
N ARG A 129 5.71 14.47 -2.91
CA ARG A 129 6.02 13.41 -1.95
C ARG A 129 6.02 12.05 -2.60
N VAL A 130 6.94 11.20 -2.16
CA VAL A 130 6.97 9.78 -2.48
C VAL A 130 6.55 9.03 -1.22
N ILE A 131 5.58 8.15 -1.38
CA ILE A 131 4.98 7.38 -0.29
C ILE A 131 4.96 5.92 -0.73
N ASP A 132 5.77 5.11 -0.06
CA ASP A 132 5.85 3.68 -0.23
C ASP A 132 4.96 3.00 0.81
N LEU A 133 3.93 2.30 0.35
CA LEU A 133 2.91 1.63 1.14
C LEU A 133 3.15 0.12 1.09
N TYR A 134 3.25 -0.52 2.25
CA TYR A 134 3.46 -1.96 2.37
C TYR A 134 2.25 -2.59 3.03
N TYR A 135 1.59 -3.49 2.32
CA TYR A 135 0.39 -4.19 2.78
C TYR A 135 0.71 -5.65 3.07
N PRO A 136 0.16 -6.24 4.14
CA PRO A 136 0.35 -7.65 4.41
C PRO A 136 -0.21 -8.47 3.24
N LEU A 137 0.45 -9.58 2.90
CA LEU A 137 -0.16 -10.58 2.03
C LEU A 137 -1.23 -11.36 2.83
N PRO A 138 -2.43 -11.62 2.28
CA PRO A 138 -3.41 -12.48 2.95
C PRO A 138 -2.82 -13.87 3.22
N SER A 139 -3.14 -14.47 4.36
CA SER A 139 -2.64 -15.82 4.71
C SER A 139 -3.16 -16.93 3.79
N THR A 140 -4.24 -16.65 3.05
CA THR A 140 -4.81 -17.52 2.02
C THR A 140 -4.00 -17.51 0.72
N VAL A 141 -3.22 -16.47 0.47
CA VAL A 141 -2.30 -16.38 -0.67
C VAL A 141 -0.98 -16.99 -0.24
N THR A 142 -0.74 -18.23 -0.66
CA THR A 142 0.43 -19.02 -0.31
C THR A 142 1.49 -19.03 -1.40
N ARG A 143 1.09 -18.70 -2.63
CA ARG A 143 1.98 -18.59 -3.78
C ARG A 143 1.76 -17.26 -4.48
N GLU A 144 2.84 -16.61 -4.90
CA GLU A 144 2.80 -15.34 -5.63
C GLU A 144 1.85 -15.37 -6.85
N SER A 145 1.79 -16.50 -7.54
CA SER A 145 0.91 -16.71 -8.70
C SER A 145 -0.58 -16.64 -8.39
N GLU A 146 -0.99 -16.77 -7.12
CA GLU A 146 -2.39 -16.74 -6.69
C GLU A 146 -2.93 -15.31 -6.61
N LEU A 147 -2.07 -14.31 -6.41
CA LEU A 147 -2.45 -12.91 -6.44
C LEU A 147 -2.44 -12.39 -7.88
N THR A 148 -3.57 -12.48 -8.57
CA THR A 148 -3.70 -12.03 -9.96
C THR A 148 -4.10 -10.57 -10.09
N ARG A 149 -4.77 -10.01 -9.07
CA ARG A 149 -5.28 -8.64 -9.06
C ARG A 149 -5.42 -8.09 -7.65
N PHE A 150 -5.21 -6.78 -7.50
CA PHE A 150 -5.61 -6.00 -6.32
C PHE A 150 -6.00 -4.58 -6.72
N GLU A 151 -6.65 -3.85 -5.83
CA GLU A 151 -7.04 -2.45 -6.03
C GLU A 151 -6.48 -1.58 -4.91
N LEU A 152 -5.89 -0.45 -5.27
CA LEU A 152 -5.55 0.61 -4.34
C LEU A 152 -6.72 1.60 -4.26
N LEU A 153 -7.33 1.72 -3.09
CA LEU A 153 -8.30 2.76 -2.76
C LEU A 153 -7.54 3.90 -2.09
N TRP A 154 -7.36 5.00 -2.79
CA TRP A 154 -6.53 6.10 -2.32
C TRP A 154 -7.34 7.39 -2.20
N GLN A 155 -6.87 8.26 -1.30
CA GLN A 155 -7.53 9.51 -0.94
C GLN A 155 -6.50 10.62 -0.74
N VAL A 156 -6.78 11.80 -1.30
CA VAL A 156 -6.00 13.02 -1.11
C VAL A 156 -6.95 14.17 -0.80
N GLN A 157 -6.76 14.82 0.34
CA GLN A 157 -7.46 16.06 0.66
C GLN A 157 -6.73 17.21 -0.05
N THR A 158 -7.35 17.78 -1.08
CA THR A 158 -6.84 18.99 -1.74
C THR A 158 -7.24 20.22 -0.95
N GLY A 159 -6.84 21.40 -1.43
CA GLY A 159 -7.31 22.65 -0.83
C GLY A 159 -8.84 22.81 -0.86
N ASP A 160 -9.50 22.25 -1.88
CA ASP A 160 -10.93 22.41 -2.13
C ASP A 160 -11.78 21.28 -1.54
N ARG A 161 -11.33 20.02 -1.67
CA ARG A 161 -12.12 18.85 -1.29
C ARG A 161 -11.29 17.58 -1.19
N MET A 162 -11.89 16.55 -0.62
CA MET A 162 -11.35 15.19 -0.71
C MET A 162 -11.51 14.65 -2.13
N ILE A 163 -10.44 14.10 -2.69
CA ILE A 163 -10.46 13.30 -3.91
C ILE A 163 -10.18 11.85 -3.51
N ALA A 164 -11.13 10.97 -3.81
CA ALA A 164 -11.02 9.54 -3.56
C ALA A 164 -11.18 8.79 -4.87
N GLN A 165 -10.28 7.84 -5.14
CA GLN A 165 -10.31 7.02 -6.35
C GLN A 165 -9.83 5.60 -6.07
N ARG A 166 -10.00 4.76 -7.09
CA ARG A 166 -9.47 3.40 -7.13
C ARG A 166 -8.52 3.24 -8.30
N THR A 167 -7.47 2.47 -8.10
CA THR A 167 -6.56 2.04 -9.16
C THR A 167 -6.41 0.53 -9.08
N ALA A 168 -6.92 -0.17 -10.09
CA ALA A 168 -6.73 -1.61 -10.21
C ALA A 168 -5.32 -1.93 -10.71
N PHE A 169 -4.78 -3.05 -10.26
CA PHE A 169 -3.50 -3.59 -10.68
C PHE A 169 -3.69 -5.04 -11.09
N ASP A 170 -3.42 -5.35 -12.36
CA ASP A 170 -3.53 -6.69 -12.90
C ASP A 170 -2.13 -7.27 -13.15
N ARG A 171 -1.95 -8.55 -12.81
CA ARG A 171 -0.70 -9.27 -13.05
C ARG A 171 -0.53 -9.51 -14.55
N ALA A 172 0.62 -9.12 -15.09
CA ALA A 172 1.02 -9.39 -16.46
C ALA A 172 2.38 -10.10 -16.50
N THR A 173 2.54 -11.06 -17.40
CA THR A 173 3.83 -11.70 -17.67
C THR A 173 4.76 -10.72 -18.38
N LEU A 174 6.02 -10.66 -17.97
CA LEU A 174 7.06 -9.89 -18.66
C LEU A 174 7.69 -10.76 -19.77
N GLU A 175 7.75 -10.25 -21.00
CA GLU A 175 8.47 -10.93 -22.10
C GLU A 175 10.00 -10.84 -21.95
N ALA A 176 10.50 -9.89 -21.17
CA ALA A 176 11.91 -9.73 -20.84
C ALA A 176 12.10 -9.24 -19.39
N GLU A 177 13.10 -9.78 -18.70
CA GLU A 177 13.49 -9.40 -17.34
C GLU A 177 13.94 -7.92 -17.30
N PRO A 178 13.27 -7.03 -16.55
CA PRO A 178 13.76 -5.67 -16.35
C PRO A 178 15.04 -5.70 -15.49
N SER A 179 16.14 -5.15 -16.00
CA SER A 179 17.48 -5.24 -15.37
C SER A 179 17.74 -4.24 -14.23
N TYR A 180 16.73 -3.87 -13.43
CA TYR A 180 16.88 -2.85 -12.39
C TYR A 180 16.56 -3.39 -10.99
N GLY A 181 17.45 -3.09 -10.04
CA GLY A 181 17.25 -3.38 -8.63
C GLY A 181 16.05 -2.61 -8.08
N LEU A 182 15.09 -3.34 -7.50
CA LEU A 182 13.93 -2.80 -6.81
C LEU A 182 14.39 -2.27 -5.45
N TYR A 183 14.50 -0.95 -5.32
CA TYR A 183 14.88 -0.32 -4.05
C TYR A 183 13.70 -0.39 -3.06
N ALA A 184 14.01 -0.78 -1.82
CA ALA A 184 13.10 -0.99 -0.68
C ALA A 184 12.44 0.29 -0.12
N GLY A 185 12.08 1.22 -0.99
CA GLY A 185 11.55 2.53 -0.61
C GLY A 185 12.55 3.66 -0.86
N TRP A 186 12.03 4.88 -0.97
CA TRP A 186 12.82 6.11 -1.11
C TRP A 186 12.55 7.03 0.08
N GLY A 187 13.33 6.88 1.16
CA GLY A 187 13.25 7.81 2.29
C GLY A 187 13.79 7.25 3.61
N PRO A 188 14.30 8.09 4.53
CA PRO A 188 14.77 7.65 5.83
C PRO A 188 13.65 7.48 6.86
N TYR A 189 12.41 7.86 6.54
CA TYR A 189 11.33 7.96 7.52
C TYR A 189 10.33 6.82 7.37
N TRP A 190 10.30 5.96 8.37
CA TRP A 190 9.44 4.78 8.44
C TRP A 190 8.37 4.97 9.51
N TRP A 191 7.16 4.56 9.16
CA TRP A 191 6.02 4.48 10.06
C TRP A 191 5.44 3.07 10.01
N HIS A 192 4.91 2.59 11.13
CA HIS A 192 4.20 1.33 11.22
C HIS A 192 2.82 1.55 11.84
N ASP A 193 1.84 0.74 11.45
CA ASP A 193 0.51 0.82 12.05
C ASP A 193 0.54 0.28 13.49
N PRO A 194 0.32 1.12 14.52
CA PRO A 194 0.35 0.67 15.92
C PRO A 194 -0.80 -0.28 16.27
N PHE A 195 -1.82 -0.38 15.41
CA PHE A 195 -2.96 -1.29 15.59
C PHE A 195 -2.83 -2.59 14.80
N TYR A 196 -1.75 -2.77 14.04
CA TYR A 196 -1.49 -4.05 13.41
C TYR A 196 -1.13 -5.09 14.48
N SER A 197 -2.06 -6.02 14.70
CA SER A 197 -1.79 -7.26 15.41
C SER A 197 -1.76 -8.39 14.38
N SER A 198 -0.98 -9.43 14.64
CA SER A 198 -0.80 -10.59 13.75
C SER A 198 -2.10 -11.35 13.40
N GLN A 199 -3.25 -10.92 13.90
CA GLN A 199 -4.56 -11.51 13.71
C GLN A 199 -5.49 -10.72 12.76
N PHE A 200 -5.13 -9.52 12.30
CA PHE A 200 -6.03 -8.66 11.52
C PHE A 200 -5.29 -7.88 10.43
N GLY A 201 -4.97 -8.54 9.31
CA GLY A 201 -4.48 -7.88 8.09
C GLY A 201 -5.61 -7.43 7.18
N PHE A 202 -6.59 -8.32 6.92
CA PHE A 202 -7.71 -8.05 6.03
C PHE A 202 -9.04 -8.07 6.76
N VAL A 203 -9.85 -7.03 6.51
CA VAL A 203 -11.25 -6.96 6.94
C VAL A 203 -12.11 -7.45 5.78
N HIS A 204 -12.67 -8.66 5.93
CA HIS A 204 -13.66 -9.18 5.00
C HIS A 204 -15.00 -8.48 5.24
N HIS A 205 -15.70 -8.13 4.16
CA HIS A 205 -17.12 -7.81 4.25
C HIS A 205 -17.85 -9.12 4.58
N ARG A 206 -18.43 -9.24 5.79
CA ARG A 206 -19.24 -10.42 6.12
C ARG A 206 -20.44 -10.45 5.15
N PRO A 207 -20.72 -11.56 4.45
CA PRO A 207 -22.03 -11.71 3.83
C PRO A 207 -23.09 -11.66 4.95
N ILE A 208 -24.12 -10.84 4.79
CA ILE A 208 -25.29 -10.87 5.69
C ILE A 208 -25.98 -12.21 5.43
N SER A 209 -25.64 -13.22 6.22
CA SER A 209 -26.35 -14.49 6.24
C SER A 209 -27.56 -14.35 7.15
N ILE A 210 -28.73 -14.04 6.59
CA ILE A 210 -30.01 -14.15 7.29
C ILE A 210 -30.26 -15.65 7.51
N HIS A 211 -29.92 -16.14 8.69
CA HIS A 211 -30.25 -17.51 9.10
C HIS A 211 -31.73 -17.55 9.50
N SER A 212 -32.57 -18.16 8.66
CA SER A 212 -33.92 -18.56 9.06
C SER A 212 -33.84 -19.67 10.12
N PRO A 213 -34.69 -19.70 11.16
CA PRO A 213 -34.48 -20.56 12.32
C PRO A 213 -34.99 -21.99 12.07
N SER A 214 -34.11 -22.90 11.70
CA SER A 214 -34.39 -24.34 11.77
C SER A 214 -33.90 -24.92 13.10
N ARG A 215 -34.88 -25.03 14.01
CA ARG A 215 -35.01 -25.94 15.16
C ARG A 215 -33.93 -27.05 15.27
N VAL A 216 -33.23 -27.10 16.41
CA VAL A 216 -32.44 -28.27 16.83
C VAL A 216 -33.11 -28.89 18.06
N ILE A 217 -33.47 -30.17 17.98
CA ILE A 217 -33.91 -31.00 19.11
C ILE A 217 -32.68 -31.72 19.66
N VAL A 218 -32.41 -31.59 20.95
CA VAL A 218 -31.31 -32.29 21.65
C VAL A 218 -31.88 -33.52 22.36
N GLY A 219 -31.37 -34.70 22.04
CA GLY A 219 -31.59 -35.93 22.80
C GLY A 219 -30.41 -36.19 23.74
N HIS A 220 -30.69 -36.43 25.03
CA HIS A 220 -29.69 -36.84 26.02
C HIS A 220 -29.53 -38.37 26.07
N ARG A 221 -28.28 -38.85 26.16
CA ARG A 221 -27.95 -40.21 26.65
C ARG A 221 -27.53 -40.13 28.11
N ARG A 222 -28.37 -40.59 29.03
CA ARG A 222 -28.37 -41.94 29.62
C ARG A 222 -29.60 -42.10 30.50
#